data_AF-A0A7V4Y5V6-F1
#
_entry.id   AF-A0A7V4Y5V6-F1
#
_cell.length_a   1.000
_cell.length_b   1.000
_cell.length_c   1.000
_cell.angle_alpha   90.00
_cell.angle_beta   90.00
_cell.angle_gamma   90.00
#
_symmetry.space_group_name_H-M   'P 1'
#
loop_
_entity.id
_entity.type
_entity.pdbx_description
1 polymer ?
#
loop_
_entity_poly.entity_id
_entity_poly.type
_entity_poly.pdbx_seq_one_letter_code
_entity_poly.pdbx_strand_id
1 'polypeptide(L)'
;MRYGENNSAKIFPIILLILLSFSFLSPAIIRPEAVGFSSERLKLLDQFLVDCIQQKYFPGAVVIVGRHDRIVFRQAYGHAQWIPEPKPMKIDMLFDLASLTKPVATATSIMILVERGKLSLHDRVRDYVPEFSVYEDEKGQKGEEARLWHLLTHTSGLPAYTSAEEVARLYGSPCPTEMLVKHIASLKKEFPPGKDFRYSCLGYITLAYIIQKITGKDIATFARENIFLPLGMKKTFFNPPPELKDQCVATEVIAGKPLIGIVHDPLARLQGGISGNAGLFSTADDLALFARMMLHQGELDGQRILSPLSVRRMTEIYPEVLF
;
A
#
# COMPACT_ATOMS: atom_id res chain seq x y z
N MET A 1 -10.67 -61.34 -53.44
CA MET A 1 -9.25 -60.96 -53.58
C MET A 1 -9.14 -59.45 -53.45
N ARG A 2 -8.37 -59.00 -52.44
CA ARG A 2 -7.78 -57.68 -52.20
C ARG A 2 -8.54 -56.44 -52.70
N TYR A 3 -9.18 -55.74 -51.76
CA TYR A 3 -9.39 -54.29 -51.86
C TYR A 3 -8.54 -53.60 -50.79
N GLY A 4 -7.72 -52.66 -51.26
CA GLY A 4 -6.60 -52.05 -50.53
C GLY A 4 -7.00 -51.05 -49.46
N GLU A 5 -6.11 -50.93 -48.50
CA GLU A 5 -6.06 -49.89 -47.48
C GLU A 5 -5.84 -48.53 -48.14
N ASN A 6 -6.73 -47.59 -47.86
CA ASN A 6 -6.55 -46.18 -48.22
C ASN A 6 -6.27 -45.40 -46.93
N ASN A 7 -5.00 -45.09 -46.70
CA ASN A 7 -4.53 -44.26 -45.59
C ASN A 7 -4.92 -42.80 -45.84
N SER A 8 -6.05 -42.35 -45.30
CA SER A 8 -6.37 -40.93 -45.21
C SER A 8 -5.61 -40.33 -44.00
N ALA A 9 -4.52 -39.64 -44.28
CA ALA A 9 -3.79 -38.84 -43.31
C ALA A 9 -4.71 -37.74 -42.72
N LYS A 10 -4.95 -37.81 -41.40
CA LYS A 10 -5.63 -36.74 -40.66
C LYS A 10 -4.68 -35.56 -40.49
N ILE A 11 -4.93 -34.48 -41.21
CA ILE A 11 -4.25 -33.19 -41.01
C ILE A 11 -4.84 -32.56 -39.74
N PHE A 12 -4.09 -32.60 -38.64
CA PHE A 12 -4.37 -31.80 -37.45
C PHE A 12 -3.87 -30.37 -37.72
N PRO A 13 -4.70 -29.32 -37.59
CA PRO A 13 -4.19 -27.96 -37.64
C PRO A 13 -3.43 -27.70 -36.34
N ILE A 14 -2.10 -27.56 -36.44
CA ILE A 14 -1.27 -27.04 -35.37
C ILE A 14 -1.65 -25.56 -35.21
N ILE A 15 -2.51 -25.28 -34.23
CA ILE A 15 -2.71 -23.92 -33.75
C ILE A 15 -1.42 -23.53 -33.03
N LEU A 16 -0.57 -22.78 -33.73
CA LEU A 16 0.62 -22.17 -33.17
C LEU A 16 0.16 -21.07 -32.21
N LEU A 17 0.04 -21.42 -30.92
CA LEU A 17 -0.19 -20.46 -29.86
C LEU A 17 1.09 -19.61 -29.74
N ILE A 18 1.08 -18.42 -30.36
CA ILE A 18 2.13 -17.42 -30.14
C ILE A 18 1.96 -16.93 -28.70
N LEU A 19 2.68 -17.57 -27.78
CA LEU A 19 2.97 -17.00 -26.47
C LEU A 19 3.83 -15.75 -26.73
N LEU A 20 3.17 -14.59 -26.87
CA LEU A 20 3.82 -13.30 -26.69
C LEU A 20 4.30 -13.23 -25.24
N SER A 21 5.49 -13.75 -25.00
CA SER A 21 6.26 -13.44 -23.81
C SER A 21 6.54 -11.94 -23.87
N PHE A 22 5.71 -11.13 -23.22
CA PHE A 22 6.09 -9.78 -22.86
C PHE A 22 7.25 -9.91 -21.86
N SER A 23 8.47 -9.96 -22.39
CA SER A 23 9.66 -9.64 -21.64
C SER A 23 9.58 -8.17 -21.29
N PHE A 24 8.92 -7.86 -20.16
CA PHE A 24 9.05 -6.57 -19.52
C PHE A 24 10.50 -6.46 -19.03
N LEU A 25 11.38 -5.96 -19.91
CA LEU A 25 12.65 -5.40 -19.49
C LEU A 25 12.37 -4.34 -18.42
N SER A 26 13.15 -4.32 -17.34
CA SER A 26 13.18 -3.17 -16.44
C SER A 26 13.26 -1.90 -17.29
N PRO A 27 12.43 -0.87 -17.04
CA PRO A 27 12.33 0.26 -17.94
C PRO A 27 13.73 0.84 -18.14
N ALA A 28 14.20 0.88 -19.38
CA ALA A 28 15.52 1.41 -19.68
C ALA A 28 15.58 2.87 -19.22
N ILE A 29 16.61 3.22 -18.45
CA ILE A 29 16.86 4.61 -18.07
C ILE A 29 17.17 5.37 -19.37
N ILE A 30 16.35 6.35 -19.70
CA ILE A 30 16.58 7.20 -20.87
C ILE A 30 17.33 8.46 -20.49
N ARG A 31 17.87 9.16 -21.50
CA ARG A 31 18.48 10.47 -21.28
C ARG A 31 17.45 11.45 -20.69
N PRO A 32 17.75 12.13 -19.58
CA PRO A 32 16.84 13.08 -18.95
C PRO A 32 16.27 14.12 -19.91
N GLU A 33 17.09 14.63 -20.83
CA GLU A 33 16.71 15.66 -21.80
C GLU A 33 15.61 15.19 -22.75
N ALA A 34 15.51 13.89 -23.03
CA ALA A 34 14.49 13.34 -23.92
C ALA A 34 13.05 13.49 -23.38
N VAL A 35 12.89 13.78 -22.09
CA VAL A 35 11.60 14.10 -21.46
C VAL A 35 11.63 15.45 -20.74
N GLY A 36 12.55 16.33 -21.12
CA GLY A 36 12.63 17.69 -20.58
C GLY A 36 13.13 17.77 -19.14
N PHE A 37 13.92 16.80 -18.68
CA PHE A 37 14.74 16.91 -17.48
C PHE A 37 16.16 17.39 -17.83
N SER A 38 16.87 17.97 -16.86
CA SER A 38 18.28 18.35 -16.98
C SER A 38 19.16 17.32 -16.27
N SER A 39 20.09 16.71 -17.01
CA SER A 39 21.10 15.82 -16.41
C SER A 39 21.96 16.53 -15.37
N GLU A 40 22.27 17.82 -15.58
CA GLU A 40 23.03 18.63 -14.63
C GLU A 40 22.29 18.80 -13.30
N ARG A 41 20.99 19.09 -13.34
CA ARG A 41 20.18 19.18 -12.11
C ARG A 41 20.03 17.84 -11.41
N LEU A 42 19.99 16.72 -12.14
CA LEU A 42 19.98 15.39 -11.53
C LEU A 42 21.30 15.05 -10.83
N LYS A 43 22.44 15.61 -11.27
CA LYS A 43 23.69 15.49 -10.51
C LYS A 43 23.65 16.21 -9.16
N LEU A 44 22.88 17.29 -9.05
CA LEU A 44 22.67 17.96 -7.75
C LEU A 44 21.89 17.07 -6.78
N LEU A 45 20.91 16.31 -7.28
CA LEU A 45 20.19 15.31 -6.48
C LEU A 45 21.13 14.19 -6.01
N ASP A 46 21.98 13.68 -6.91
CA ASP A 46 22.97 12.65 -6.58
C ASP A 46 23.91 13.12 -5.46
N GLN A 47 24.50 14.32 -5.60
CA GLN A 47 25.39 14.89 -4.59
C GLN A 47 24.66 15.11 -3.26
N PHE A 48 23.44 15.64 -3.29
CA PHE A 48 22.64 15.85 -2.08
C PHE A 48 22.41 14.54 -1.30
N LEU A 49 22.10 13.43 -1.98
CA LEU A 49 21.90 12.12 -1.34
C LEU A 49 23.19 11.59 -0.73
N VAL A 50 24.32 11.75 -1.44
CA VAL A 50 25.65 11.39 -0.91
C VAL A 50 25.97 12.20 0.36
N ASP A 51 25.73 13.51 0.33
CA ASP A 51 25.98 14.40 1.47
C ASP A 51 25.10 14.03 2.68
N CYS A 52 23.81 13.73 2.47
CA CYS A 52 22.92 13.28 3.55
C CYS A 52 23.40 11.99 4.23
N ILE A 53 23.95 11.05 3.45
CA ILE A 53 24.49 9.79 3.99
C ILE A 53 25.79 10.02 4.75
N GLN A 54 26.68 10.86 4.20
CA GLN A 54 27.92 11.25 4.91
C GLN A 54 27.62 11.96 6.23
N GLN A 55 26.57 12.79 6.26
CA GLN A 55 26.07 13.48 7.45
C GLN A 55 25.22 12.57 8.37
N LYS A 56 25.02 11.29 8.01
CA LYS A 56 24.30 10.28 8.79
C LYS A 56 22.82 10.61 9.04
N TYR A 57 22.17 11.37 8.15
CA TYR A 57 20.73 11.61 8.25
C TYR A 57 19.91 10.34 7.98
N PHE A 58 20.38 9.47 7.09
CA PHE A 58 19.85 8.14 6.86
C PHE A 58 20.96 7.22 6.36
N PRO A 59 20.84 5.89 6.58
CA PRO A 59 21.91 4.95 6.27
C PRO A 59 22.08 4.68 4.77
N GLY A 60 20.99 4.82 4.00
CA GLY A 60 20.93 4.56 2.57
C GLY A 60 19.57 4.87 2.01
N ALA A 61 19.46 4.87 0.68
CA ALA A 61 18.24 5.20 -0.05
C ALA A 61 18.22 4.51 -1.42
N VAL A 62 17.01 4.32 -1.96
CA VAL A 62 16.79 4.04 -3.38
C VAL A 62 15.88 5.14 -3.92
N VAL A 63 16.31 5.80 -4.99
CA VAL A 63 15.57 6.92 -5.60
C VAL A 63 15.26 6.60 -7.04
N ILE A 64 14.01 6.86 -7.43
CA ILE A 64 13.51 6.74 -8.80
C ILE A 64 12.85 8.07 -9.21
N VAL A 65 13.19 8.58 -10.39
CA VAL A 65 12.58 9.79 -10.99
C VAL A 65 12.19 9.48 -12.42
N GLY A 66 11.00 9.90 -12.81
CA GLY A 66 10.50 9.71 -14.17
C GLY A 66 9.53 10.78 -14.62
N ARG A 67 9.29 10.82 -15.94
CA ARG A 67 8.34 11.72 -16.61
C ARG A 67 7.88 11.12 -17.93
N HIS A 68 6.61 11.35 -18.29
CA HIS A 68 5.98 10.81 -19.51
C HIS A 68 6.24 9.30 -19.69
N ASP A 69 6.05 8.52 -18.61
CA ASP A 69 6.29 7.07 -18.58
C ASP A 69 7.72 6.61 -18.82
N ARG A 70 8.69 7.49 -18.56
CA ARG A 70 10.10 7.17 -18.70
C ARG A 70 10.83 7.43 -17.41
N ILE A 71 11.64 6.47 -16.99
CA ILE A 71 12.57 6.64 -15.88
C ILE A 71 13.80 7.37 -16.41
N VAL A 72 14.19 8.45 -15.75
CA VAL A 72 15.37 9.26 -16.06
C VAL A 72 16.46 9.15 -15.00
N PHE A 73 16.10 8.65 -13.82
CA PHE A 73 17.01 8.46 -12.71
C PHE A 73 16.55 7.27 -11.87
N ARG A 74 17.47 6.35 -11.56
CA ARG A 74 17.21 5.20 -10.70
C ARG A 74 18.51 4.74 -10.08
N GLN A 75 18.68 4.94 -8.78
CA GLN A 75 19.96 4.71 -8.12
C GLN A 75 19.78 4.32 -6.64
N ALA A 76 20.71 3.50 -6.15
CA ALA A 76 20.83 3.10 -4.76
C ALA A 76 22.05 3.77 -4.12
N TYR A 77 21.92 4.12 -2.84
CA TYR A 77 22.92 4.83 -2.07
C TYR A 77 23.10 4.20 -0.69
N GLY A 78 24.32 4.23 -0.18
CA GLY A 78 24.63 3.84 1.20
C GLY A 78 24.35 2.37 1.51
N HIS A 79 23.82 2.13 2.71
CA HIS A 79 23.67 0.81 3.29
C HIS A 79 22.20 0.50 3.59
N ALA A 80 21.79 -0.74 3.30
CA ALA A 80 20.48 -1.27 3.67
C ALA A 80 20.42 -1.72 5.13
N GLN A 81 21.56 -1.90 5.76
CA GLN A 81 21.71 -2.40 7.12
C GLN A 81 23.07 -1.96 7.65
N TRP A 82 23.16 -1.63 8.94
CA TRP A 82 24.43 -1.42 9.65
C TRP A 82 24.70 -2.47 10.74
N ILE A 83 23.63 -3.01 11.33
CA ILE A 83 23.69 -3.96 12.45
C ILE A 83 23.12 -5.31 11.97
N PRO A 84 23.77 -6.45 12.26
CA PRO A 84 25.03 -6.58 12.99
C PRO A 84 26.26 -6.14 12.19
N GLU A 85 26.16 -6.10 10.86
CA GLU A 85 27.22 -5.64 9.98
C GLU A 85 26.66 -4.81 8.81
N PRO A 86 27.48 -3.95 8.18
CA PRO A 86 27.06 -3.14 7.04
C PRO A 86 26.72 -4.00 5.82
N LYS A 87 25.56 -3.75 5.20
CA LYS A 87 25.19 -4.33 3.90
C LYS A 87 24.90 -3.22 2.89
N PRO A 88 25.47 -3.27 1.67
CA PRO A 88 25.23 -2.24 0.67
C PRO A 88 23.76 -2.23 0.22
N MET A 89 23.23 -1.04 0.00
CA MET A 89 21.89 -0.87 -0.59
C MET A 89 21.88 -1.34 -2.04
N LYS A 90 20.82 -2.04 -2.46
CA LYS A 90 20.56 -2.40 -3.86
C LYS A 90 19.23 -1.81 -4.32
N ILE A 91 19.16 -1.50 -5.61
CA ILE A 91 18.02 -0.84 -6.25
C ILE A 91 16.68 -1.60 -6.14
N ASP A 92 16.74 -2.92 -5.97
CA ASP A 92 15.58 -3.81 -5.97
C ASP A 92 15.24 -4.39 -4.59
N MET A 93 15.81 -3.81 -3.53
CA MET A 93 15.53 -4.17 -2.14
C MET A 93 14.15 -3.69 -1.70
N LEU A 94 13.57 -4.46 -0.77
CA LEU A 94 12.24 -4.26 -0.19
C LEU A 94 12.31 -3.35 1.03
N PHE A 95 11.50 -2.30 1.03
CA PHE A 95 11.35 -1.40 2.17
C PHE A 95 10.03 -1.69 2.88
N ASP A 96 10.02 -1.66 4.20
CA ASP A 96 8.78 -1.49 4.96
C ASP A 96 8.22 -0.11 4.61
N LEU A 97 7.03 -0.09 4.02
CA LEU A 97 6.41 1.12 3.52
C LEU A 97 5.67 1.93 4.58
N ALA A 98 5.56 1.40 5.81
CA ALA A 98 4.88 2.07 6.88
C ALA A 98 3.49 2.59 6.42
N SER A 99 3.25 3.89 6.58
CA SER A 99 1.99 4.53 6.25
C SER A 99 1.68 4.62 4.76
N LEU A 100 2.61 4.38 3.83
CA LEU A 100 2.26 4.26 2.40
C LEU A 100 1.32 3.07 2.14
N THR A 101 1.23 2.10 3.06
CA THR A 101 0.18 1.06 3.08
C THR A 101 -1.22 1.65 2.94
N LYS A 102 -1.48 2.80 3.58
CA LYS A 102 -2.79 3.46 3.61
C LYS A 102 -3.28 3.81 2.19
N PRO A 103 -2.60 4.67 1.41
CA PRO A 103 -3.04 4.98 0.05
C PRO A 103 -2.87 3.79 -0.91
N VAL A 104 -1.76 3.06 -0.84
CA VAL A 104 -1.40 2.05 -1.84
C VAL A 104 -2.29 0.80 -1.76
N ALA A 105 -2.59 0.33 -0.55
CA ALA A 105 -3.41 -0.86 -0.35
C ALA A 105 -4.83 -0.50 0.08
N THR A 106 -4.99 0.14 1.24
CA THR A 106 -6.28 0.23 1.94
C THR A 106 -7.26 1.18 1.26
N ALA A 107 -6.88 2.44 1.03
CA ALA A 107 -7.75 3.43 0.42
C ALA A 107 -8.11 3.04 -1.03
N THR A 108 -7.13 2.57 -1.81
CA THR A 108 -7.37 2.05 -3.16
C THR A 108 -8.36 0.88 -3.14
N SER A 109 -8.22 -0.06 -2.20
CA SER A 109 -9.15 -1.18 -2.05
C SER A 109 -10.57 -0.74 -1.68
N ILE A 110 -10.72 0.25 -0.79
CA ILE A 110 -12.03 0.83 -0.48
C ILE A 110 -12.66 1.42 -1.74
N MET A 111 -11.91 2.20 -2.53
CA MET A 111 -12.43 2.82 -3.75
C MET A 111 -12.80 1.79 -4.83
N ILE A 112 -12.05 0.69 -4.96
CA ILE A 112 -12.43 -0.43 -5.82
C ILE A 112 -13.79 -1.02 -5.39
N LEU A 113 -14.04 -1.14 -4.07
CA LEU A 113 -15.33 -1.60 -3.56
C LEU A 113 -16.46 -0.57 -3.76
N VAL A 114 -16.16 0.74 -3.72
CA VAL A 114 -17.10 1.80 -4.11
C VAL A 114 -17.54 1.61 -5.56
N GLU A 115 -16.58 1.47 -6.49
CA GLU A 115 -16.88 1.32 -7.93
C GLU A 115 -17.69 0.05 -8.23
N ARG A 116 -17.49 -0.99 -7.44
CA ARG A 116 -18.24 -2.25 -7.53
C ARG A 116 -19.62 -2.19 -6.86
N GLY A 117 -20.01 -1.04 -6.31
CA GLY A 117 -21.28 -0.85 -5.61
C GLY A 117 -21.41 -1.70 -4.35
N LYS A 118 -20.28 -2.08 -3.72
CA LYS A 118 -20.25 -2.90 -2.50
C LYS A 118 -20.26 -2.08 -1.21
N LEU A 119 -19.87 -0.81 -1.32
CA LEU A 119 -19.95 0.17 -0.24
C LEU A 119 -20.12 1.58 -0.84
N SER A 120 -20.61 2.51 -0.03
CA SER A 120 -20.64 3.93 -0.29
C SER A 120 -19.70 4.66 0.67
N LEU A 121 -19.04 5.71 0.19
CA LEU A 121 -18.26 6.60 1.05
C LEU A 121 -19.11 7.22 2.18
N HIS A 122 -20.41 7.35 1.95
CA HIS A 122 -21.38 7.87 2.92
C HIS A 122 -21.93 6.81 3.87
N ASP A 123 -21.61 5.53 3.71
CA ASP A 123 -22.08 4.52 4.66
C ASP A 123 -21.53 4.82 6.05
N ARG A 124 -22.34 4.50 7.07
CA ARG A 124 -21.91 4.72 8.45
C ARG A 124 -20.92 3.64 8.81
N VAL A 125 -19.88 4.00 9.56
CA VAL A 125 -18.93 3.00 10.07
C VAL A 125 -19.67 1.95 10.91
N ARG A 126 -20.70 2.37 11.65
CA ARG A 126 -21.57 1.51 12.46
C ARG A 126 -22.37 0.47 11.67
N ASP A 127 -22.60 0.68 10.38
CA ASP A 127 -23.28 -0.32 9.53
C ASP A 127 -22.40 -1.58 9.34
N TYR A 128 -21.08 -1.46 9.55
CA TYR A 128 -20.11 -2.56 9.44
C TYR A 128 -19.45 -2.93 10.78
N VAL A 129 -19.37 -1.98 11.71
CA VAL A 129 -18.80 -2.14 13.06
C VAL A 129 -19.83 -1.62 14.07
N PRO A 130 -20.85 -2.40 14.44
CA PRO A 130 -22.01 -1.93 15.22
C PRO A 130 -21.65 -1.23 16.54
N GLU A 131 -20.54 -1.64 17.16
CA GLU A 131 -19.98 -1.11 18.40
C GLU A 131 -19.23 0.23 18.25
N PHE A 132 -19.09 0.78 17.04
CA PHE A 132 -18.33 2.02 16.80
C PHE A 132 -18.99 3.21 17.49
N SER A 133 -18.38 3.69 18.58
CA SER A 133 -18.91 4.77 19.39
C SER A 133 -18.95 6.10 18.62
N VAL A 134 -19.94 6.91 18.96
CA VAL A 134 -20.06 8.29 18.49
C VAL A 134 -19.26 9.23 19.39
N TYR A 135 -18.99 10.43 18.89
CA TYR A 135 -18.52 11.51 19.75
C TYR A 135 -19.57 11.86 20.79
N GLU A 136 -19.12 12.18 22.00
CA GLU A 136 -19.96 12.67 23.10
C GLU A 136 -19.26 13.87 23.74
N ASP A 137 -19.98 14.99 23.84
CA ASP A 137 -19.44 16.22 24.44
C ASP A 137 -19.38 16.14 25.98
N GLU A 138 -18.86 17.18 26.62
CA GLU A 138 -18.75 17.25 28.09
C GLU A 138 -20.10 17.21 28.82
N LYS A 139 -21.21 17.47 28.11
CA LYS A 139 -22.58 17.46 28.62
C LYS A 139 -23.29 16.13 28.34
N GLY A 140 -22.61 15.14 27.77
CA GLY A 140 -23.20 13.86 27.39
C GLY A 140 -24.01 13.89 26.09
N GLN A 141 -23.93 14.96 25.31
CA GLN A 141 -24.65 15.06 24.03
C GLN A 141 -23.89 14.32 22.95
N LYS A 142 -24.59 13.41 22.27
CA LYS A 142 -24.03 12.59 21.20
C LYS A 142 -23.98 13.35 19.89
N GLY A 143 -22.81 13.31 19.24
CA GLY A 143 -22.60 13.84 17.90
C GLY A 143 -23.09 12.89 16.80
N GLU A 144 -22.87 13.29 15.56
CA GLU A 144 -23.18 12.48 14.38
C GLU A 144 -22.34 11.21 14.28
N GLU A 145 -22.85 10.23 13.54
CA GLU A 145 -22.16 8.98 13.26
C GLU A 145 -21.07 9.19 12.21
N ALA A 146 -19.87 8.67 12.47
CA ALA A 146 -18.81 8.66 11.47
C ALA A 146 -19.22 7.85 10.24
N ARG A 147 -18.84 8.35 9.07
CA ARG A 147 -18.99 7.71 7.75
C ARG A 147 -17.64 7.22 7.24
N LEU A 148 -17.64 6.31 6.27
CA LEU A 148 -16.38 5.73 5.75
C LEU A 148 -15.40 6.78 5.23
N TRP A 149 -15.90 7.84 4.58
CA TRP A 149 -15.05 8.95 4.14
C TRP A 149 -14.30 9.63 5.29
N HIS A 150 -14.90 9.75 6.48
CA HIS A 150 -14.24 10.35 7.63
C HIS A 150 -13.02 9.52 8.10
N LEU A 151 -13.08 8.19 7.94
CA LEU A 151 -11.92 7.33 8.22
C LEU A 151 -10.81 7.55 7.18
N LEU A 152 -11.18 7.63 5.90
CA LEU A 152 -10.25 7.85 4.78
C LEU A 152 -9.52 9.20 4.89
N THR A 153 -10.23 10.25 5.32
CA THR A 153 -9.73 11.63 5.41
C THR A 153 -9.20 12.00 6.78
N HIS A 154 -9.14 11.06 7.74
CA HIS A 154 -8.65 11.31 9.11
C HIS A 154 -9.47 12.37 9.89
N THR A 155 -10.78 12.42 9.65
CA THR A 155 -11.71 13.38 10.28
C THR A 155 -12.79 12.67 11.10
N SER A 156 -12.58 11.42 11.52
CA SER A 156 -13.58 10.62 12.23
C SER A 156 -13.69 10.88 13.72
N GLY A 157 -12.81 11.72 14.28
CA GLY A 157 -12.68 11.91 15.72
C GLY A 157 -11.92 10.79 16.44
N LEU A 158 -11.43 9.76 15.75
CA LEU A 158 -10.58 8.75 16.38
C LEU A 158 -9.27 9.39 16.87
N PRO A 159 -8.74 8.94 18.03
CA PRO A 159 -7.38 9.32 18.43
C PRO A 159 -6.36 8.84 17.39
N ALA A 160 -5.16 9.43 17.39
CA ALA A 160 -4.11 9.10 16.43
C ALA A 160 -3.73 7.62 16.47
N TYR A 161 -3.68 7.05 17.67
CA TYR A 161 -3.15 5.72 17.95
C TYR A 161 -3.69 5.18 19.29
N THR A 162 -3.45 3.89 19.57
CA THR A 162 -3.71 3.24 20.86
C THR A 162 -2.50 2.39 21.25
N SER A 163 -2.29 2.13 22.55
CA SER A 163 -1.16 1.33 23.03
C SER A 163 -1.26 -0.12 22.55
N ALA A 164 -0.30 -0.57 21.74
CA ALA A 164 -0.22 -1.97 21.29
C ALA A 164 0.04 -2.93 22.45
N GLU A 165 0.79 -2.49 23.47
CA GLU A 165 1.08 -3.30 24.66
C GLU A 165 -0.16 -3.52 25.52
N GLU A 166 -0.99 -2.50 25.70
CA GLU A 166 -2.26 -2.62 26.41
C GLU A 166 -3.23 -3.55 25.68
N VAL A 167 -3.38 -3.38 24.37
CA VAL A 167 -4.20 -4.26 23.54
C VAL A 167 -3.67 -5.70 23.60
N ALA A 168 -2.35 -5.90 23.55
CA ALA A 168 -1.75 -7.23 23.66
C ALA A 168 -2.03 -7.89 25.01
N ARG A 169 -2.04 -7.13 26.12
CA ARG A 169 -2.42 -7.65 27.45
C ARG A 169 -3.89 -8.07 27.51
N LEU A 170 -4.78 -7.36 26.82
CA LEU A 170 -6.22 -7.64 26.82
C LEU A 170 -6.61 -8.79 25.88
N TYR A 171 -5.97 -8.89 24.72
CA TYR A 171 -6.43 -9.75 23.62
C TYR A 171 -5.36 -10.68 23.04
N GLY A 172 -4.14 -10.66 23.59
CA GLY A 172 -3.03 -11.49 23.15
C GLY A 172 -2.23 -10.91 21.98
N SER A 173 -1.15 -11.62 21.63
CA SER A 173 -0.26 -11.32 20.50
C SER A 173 0.07 -12.63 19.77
N PRO A 174 -0.46 -12.88 18.56
CA PRO A 174 -1.20 -11.93 17.74
C PRO A 174 -2.62 -11.64 18.27
N CYS A 175 -3.03 -10.38 18.20
CA CYS A 175 -4.40 -9.94 18.46
C CYS A 175 -5.25 -10.15 17.20
N PRO A 176 -6.41 -10.84 17.30
CA PRO A 176 -7.35 -10.91 16.20
C PRO A 176 -7.82 -9.51 15.77
N THR A 177 -7.82 -9.22 14.46
CA THR A 177 -8.21 -7.91 13.92
C THR A 177 -9.60 -7.45 14.43
N GLU A 178 -10.56 -8.36 14.56
CA GLU A 178 -11.88 -8.03 15.11
C GLU A 178 -11.81 -7.50 16.54
N MET A 179 -10.95 -8.08 17.39
CA MET A 179 -10.81 -7.64 18.78
C MET A 179 -10.13 -6.27 18.86
N LEU A 180 -9.13 -6.02 18.03
CA LEU A 180 -8.52 -4.69 17.93
C LEU A 180 -9.53 -3.64 17.41
N VAL A 181 -10.35 -4.00 16.42
CA VAL A 181 -11.38 -3.08 15.90
C VAL A 181 -12.48 -2.83 16.94
N LYS A 182 -12.88 -3.82 17.73
CA LYS A 182 -13.77 -3.64 18.89
C LYS A 182 -13.19 -2.68 19.93
N HIS A 183 -11.89 -2.80 20.21
CA HIS A 183 -11.18 -1.87 21.08
C HIS A 183 -11.18 -0.45 20.48
N ILE A 184 -10.81 -0.30 19.21
CA ILE A 184 -10.81 0.99 18.50
C ILE A 184 -12.21 1.63 18.52
N ALA A 185 -13.23 0.82 18.28
CA ALA A 185 -14.62 1.23 18.22
C ALA A 185 -15.09 1.85 19.55
N SER A 186 -14.64 1.33 20.69
CA SER A 186 -15.03 1.81 22.02
C SER A 186 -14.27 3.06 22.48
N LEU A 187 -13.13 3.40 21.86
CA LEU A 187 -12.35 4.57 22.23
C LEU A 187 -13.19 5.85 22.16
N LYS A 188 -13.01 6.73 23.16
CA LYS A 188 -13.61 8.07 23.17
C LYS A 188 -13.13 8.83 21.92
N LYS A 189 -14.07 9.38 21.16
CA LYS A 189 -13.76 10.24 20.02
C LYS A 189 -13.33 11.63 20.54
N GLU A 190 -12.24 12.19 20.01
CA GLU A 190 -11.65 13.45 20.44
C GLU A 190 -12.51 14.66 20.02
N PHE A 191 -13.19 14.57 18.88
CA PHE A 191 -14.02 15.62 18.30
C PHE A 191 -15.15 15.02 17.43
N PRO A 192 -16.21 15.78 17.10
CA PRO A 192 -17.26 15.29 16.21
C PRO A 192 -16.73 15.03 14.79
N PRO A 193 -17.21 13.98 14.09
CA PRO A 193 -16.77 13.70 12.72
C PRO A 193 -16.89 14.92 11.80
N GLY A 194 -15.85 15.14 10.99
CA GLY A 194 -15.78 16.24 10.02
C GLY A 194 -15.45 17.61 10.62
N LYS A 195 -15.21 17.72 11.94
CA LYS A 195 -14.93 19.02 12.60
C LYS A 195 -13.45 19.33 12.81
N ASP A 196 -12.58 18.32 12.78
CA ASP A 196 -11.14 18.49 12.92
C ASP A 196 -10.39 17.39 12.16
N PHE A 197 -9.07 17.55 11.99
CA PHE A 197 -8.18 16.58 11.36
C PHE A 197 -7.24 15.96 12.40
N ARG A 198 -7.27 14.63 12.50
CA ARG A 198 -6.33 13.86 13.31
C ARG A 198 -5.84 12.65 12.53
N TYR A 199 -4.58 12.71 12.10
CA TYR A 199 -3.92 11.58 11.44
C TYR A 199 -3.97 10.33 12.33
N SER A 200 -4.86 9.41 11.98
CA SER A 200 -5.21 8.24 12.80
C SER A 200 -4.93 6.96 12.05
N CYS A 201 -4.05 6.13 12.59
CA CYS A 201 -3.84 4.76 12.12
C CYS A 201 -5.10 3.91 12.33
N LEU A 202 -5.86 4.20 13.39
CA LEU A 202 -6.99 3.40 13.82
C LEU A 202 -8.10 3.38 12.76
N GLY A 203 -8.34 4.50 12.09
CA GLY A 203 -9.33 4.56 11.00
C GLY A 203 -9.00 3.60 9.85
N TYR A 204 -7.72 3.50 9.49
CA TYR A 204 -7.28 2.60 8.42
C TYR A 204 -7.27 1.12 8.83
N ILE A 205 -7.03 0.81 10.11
CA ILE A 205 -7.22 -0.55 10.65
C ILE A 205 -8.70 -0.94 10.54
N THR A 206 -9.61 -0.04 10.92
CA THR A 206 -11.07 -0.25 10.78
C THR A 206 -11.47 -0.45 9.30
N LEU A 207 -10.93 0.34 8.37
CA LEU A 207 -11.22 0.17 6.94
C LEU A 207 -10.77 -1.20 6.40
N ALA A 208 -9.60 -1.71 6.81
CA ALA A 208 -9.15 -3.04 6.41
C ALA A 208 -10.07 -4.15 6.94
N TYR A 209 -10.59 -4.02 8.17
CA TYR A 209 -11.60 -4.93 8.69
C TYR A 209 -12.91 -4.88 7.89
N ILE A 210 -13.36 -3.68 7.50
CA ILE A 210 -14.56 -3.52 6.66
C ILE A 210 -14.38 -4.22 5.30
N ILE A 211 -13.20 -4.10 4.68
CA ILE A 211 -12.87 -4.85 3.46
C ILE A 211 -13.03 -6.35 3.69
N GLN A 212 -12.50 -6.87 4.81
CA GLN A 212 -12.64 -8.29 5.16
C GLN A 212 -14.10 -8.70 5.36
N LYS A 213 -14.90 -7.87 6.03
CA LYS A 213 -16.33 -8.15 6.25
C LYS A 213 -17.14 -8.21 4.95
N ILE A 214 -16.83 -7.33 4.00
CA ILE A 214 -17.55 -7.25 2.72
C ILE A 214 -17.11 -8.38 1.77
N THR A 215 -15.82 -8.71 1.77
CA THR A 215 -15.23 -9.56 0.72
C THR A 215 -14.92 -10.98 1.17
N GLY A 216 -14.87 -11.23 2.48
CA GLY A 216 -14.34 -12.46 3.07
C GLY A 216 -12.82 -12.60 2.97
N LYS A 217 -12.10 -11.60 2.44
CA LYS A 217 -10.65 -11.62 2.21
C LYS A 217 -9.97 -10.55 3.05
N ASP A 218 -8.82 -10.87 3.64
CA ASP A 218 -8.01 -9.85 4.30
C ASP A 218 -7.45 -8.82 3.30
N ILE A 219 -6.94 -7.71 3.83
CA ILE A 219 -6.40 -6.63 2.98
C ILE A 219 -5.21 -7.09 2.13
N ALA A 220 -4.40 -8.04 2.62
CA ALA A 220 -3.27 -8.56 1.87
C ALA A 220 -3.72 -9.30 0.60
N THR A 221 -4.69 -10.20 0.74
CA THR A 221 -5.24 -10.98 -0.37
C THR A 221 -6.00 -10.07 -1.35
N PHE A 222 -6.87 -9.20 -0.82
CA PHE A 222 -7.67 -8.33 -1.67
C PHE A 222 -6.79 -7.34 -2.47
N ALA A 223 -5.85 -6.65 -1.82
CA ALA A 223 -4.95 -5.72 -2.51
C ALA A 223 -4.05 -6.45 -3.53
N ARG A 224 -3.58 -7.66 -3.20
CA ARG A 224 -2.79 -8.47 -4.13
C ARG A 224 -3.55 -8.78 -5.42
N GLU A 225 -4.77 -9.27 -5.30
CA GLU A 225 -5.59 -9.66 -6.46
C GLU A 225 -6.07 -8.48 -7.29
N ASN A 226 -6.38 -7.35 -6.65
CA ASN A 226 -7.09 -6.24 -7.30
C ASN A 226 -6.20 -5.05 -7.64
N ILE A 227 -4.97 -4.99 -7.10
CA ILE A 227 -4.03 -3.88 -7.31
C ILE A 227 -2.68 -4.42 -7.78
N PHE A 228 -2.03 -5.28 -6.97
CA PHE A 228 -0.62 -5.59 -7.19
C PHE A 228 -0.40 -6.54 -8.38
N LEU A 229 -1.18 -7.62 -8.49
CA LEU A 229 -1.08 -8.54 -9.63
C LEU A 229 -1.45 -7.86 -10.96
N PRO A 230 -2.58 -7.14 -11.07
CA PRO A 230 -2.92 -6.44 -12.31
C PRO A 230 -1.90 -5.38 -12.73
N LEU A 231 -1.29 -4.67 -11.79
CA LEU A 231 -0.23 -3.69 -12.08
C LEU A 231 1.15 -4.29 -12.31
N GLY A 232 1.33 -5.60 -12.09
CA GLY A 232 2.63 -6.24 -12.18
C GLY A 232 3.60 -5.84 -11.05
N MET A 233 3.09 -5.40 -9.89
CA MET A 233 3.85 -5.11 -8.68
C MET A 233 4.29 -6.41 -7.98
N LYS A 234 5.31 -7.06 -8.54
CA LYS A 234 5.74 -8.43 -8.18
C LYS A 234 6.43 -8.52 -6.83
N LYS A 235 7.04 -7.42 -6.38
CA LYS A 235 7.76 -7.30 -5.11
C LYS A 235 6.96 -6.41 -4.13
N THR A 236 5.63 -6.49 -4.18
CA THR A 236 4.73 -5.78 -3.26
C THR A 236 3.79 -6.76 -2.55
N PHE A 237 3.91 -6.85 -1.23
CA PHE A 237 3.12 -7.75 -0.40
C PHE A 237 3.21 -7.36 1.07
N PHE A 238 2.23 -7.80 1.85
CA PHE A 238 2.34 -7.88 3.31
C PHE A 238 3.15 -9.12 3.67
N ASN A 239 3.90 -9.07 4.78
CA ASN A 239 4.72 -10.18 5.28
C ASN A 239 5.60 -10.83 4.19
N PRO A 240 6.75 -10.21 3.86
CA PRO A 240 7.67 -10.74 2.87
C PRO A 240 7.93 -12.24 3.03
N PRO A 241 7.86 -13.02 1.94
CA PRO A 241 8.07 -14.44 2.03
C PRO A 241 9.52 -14.72 2.49
N PRO A 242 9.77 -15.84 3.20
CA PRO A 242 11.06 -16.10 3.83
C PRO A 242 12.27 -15.95 2.90
N GLU A 243 12.14 -16.36 1.64
CA GLU A 243 13.16 -16.28 0.60
C GLU A 243 13.53 -14.85 0.17
N LEU A 244 12.70 -13.86 0.48
CA LEU A 244 12.95 -12.44 0.19
C LEU A 244 13.38 -11.64 1.43
N LYS A 245 13.47 -12.27 2.62
CA LYS A 245 13.87 -11.56 3.85
C LYS A 245 15.26 -10.93 3.74
N ASP A 246 16.22 -11.60 3.12
CA ASP A 246 17.57 -11.04 2.91
C ASP A 246 17.62 -9.88 1.91
N GLN A 247 16.54 -9.66 1.16
CA GLN A 247 16.35 -8.50 0.28
C GLN A 247 15.62 -7.35 0.97
N CYS A 248 15.20 -7.52 2.22
CA CYS A 248 14.53 -6.45 2.98
C CYS A 248 15.56 -5.52 3.63
N VAL A 249 15.29 -4.23 3.55
CA VAL A 249 16.05 -3.18 4.22
C VAL A 249 15.74 -3.20 5.72
N ALA A 250 16.76 -3.03 6.54
CA ALA A 250 16.59 -2.92 7.99
C ALA A 250 15.87 -1.62 8.32
N THR A 251 14.74 -1.71 9.04
CA THR A 251 13.87 -0.54 9.30
C THR A 251 14.19 0.13 10.64
N GLU A 252 14.37 -0.65 11.69
CA GLU A 252 14.67 -0.19 13.06
C GLU A 252 15.43 -1.29 13.81
N VAL A 253 16.19 -0.93 14.85
CA VAL A 253 16.86 -1.89 15.74
C VAL A 253 16.13 -1.93 17.09
N ILE A 254 15.54 -3.09 17.41
CA ILE A 254 14.84 -3.32 18.66
C ILE A 254 15.61 -4.37 19.46
N ALA A 255 15.98 -4.03 20.70
CA ALA A 255 16.76 -4.91 21.59
C ALA A 255 18.02 -5.49 20.91
N GLY A 256 18.74 -4.66 20.15
CA GLY A 256 19.97 -5.03 19.44
C GLY A 256 19.76 -5.85 18.16
N LYS A 257 18.52 -6.11 17.74
CA LYS A 257 18.20 -6.85 16.51
C LYS A 257 17.51 -5.94 15.49
N PRO A 258 18.00 -5.89 14.23
CA PRO A 258 17.32 -5.16 13.18
C PRO A 258 16.00 -5.84 12.81
N LEU A 259 14.96 -5.06 12.57
CA LEU A 259 13.74 -5.52 11.93
C LEU A 259 13.99 -5.61 10.42
N ILE A 260 13.97 -6.84 9.90
CA ILE A 260 14.24 -7.18 8.50
C ILE A 260 13.10 -8.07 8.01
N GLY A 261 12.32 -7.58 7.04
CA GLY A 261 11.12 -8.27 6.55
C GLY A 261 10.03 -8.43 7.62
N ILE A 262 10.07 -7.58 8.64
CA ILE A 262 9.12 -7.53 9.75
C ILE A 262 8.65 -6.08 9.82
N VAL A 263 7.34 -5.85 9.77
CA VAL A 263 6.78 -4.49 9.86
C VAL A 263 7.19 -3.83 11.18
N HIS A 264 7.55 -2.56 11.15
CA HIS A 264 7.96 -1.82 12.35
C HIS A 264 6.75 -1.43 13.23
N ASP A 265 5.64 -1.01 12.60
CA ASP A 265 4.44 -0.52 13.30
C ASP A 265 3.92 -1.53 14.33
N PRO A 266 3.84 -1.15 15.62
CA PRO A 266 3.45 -2.07 16.69
C PRO A 266 2.05 -2.67 16.53
N LEU A 267 1.05 -1.90 16.10
CA LEU A 267 -0.31 -2.41 15.90
C LEU A 267 -0.41 -3.34 14.68
N ALA A 268 0.36 -3.10 13.63
CA ALA A 268 0.46 -4.03 12.50
C ALA A 268 1.14 -5.33 12.93
N ARG A 269 2.27 -5.28 13.65
CA ARG A 269 2.91 -6.48 14.22
C ARG A 269 1.98 -7.26 15.13
N LEU A 270 1.22 -6.56 15.96
CA LEU A 270 0.25 -7.16 16.86
C LEU A 270 -0.81 -7.97 16.11
N GLN A 271 -1.16 -7.59 14.88
CA GLN A 271 -2.09 -8.32 14.01
C GLN A 271 -1.41 -9.39 13.13
N GLY A 272 -0.15 -9.73 13.41
CA GLY A 272 0.61 -10.65 12.57
C GLY A 272 1.11 -10.05 11.25
N GLY A 273 1.18 -8.72 11.16
CA GLY A 273 1.80 -7.98 10.06
C GLY A 273 0.87 -7.56 8.93
N ILE A 274 -0.39 -8.00 8.94
CA ILE A 274 -1.41 -7.60 7.95
C ILE A 274 -2.33 -6.58 8.62
N SER A 275 -2.20 -5.31 8.22
CA SER A 275 -3.00 -4.23 8.79
C SER A 275 -3.27 -3.13 7.77
N GLY A 276 -4.38 -2.40 7.95
CA GLY A 276 -4.75 -1.33 7.02
C GLY A 276 -3.89 -0.06 7.13
N ASN A 277 -3.26 0.17 8.28
CA ASN A 277 -2.45 1.37 8.55
C ASN A 277 -0.98 1.25 8.12
N ALA A 278 -0.43 0.03 8.14
CA ALA A 278 0.97 -0.31 7.90
C ALA A 278 1.11 -1.82 7.59
N GLY A 279 2.29 -2.27 7.16
CA GLY A 279 2.58 -3.69 6.93
C GLY A 279 2.92 -4.05 5.49
N LEU A 280 2.74 -3.12 4.55
CA LEU A 280 3.12 -3.33 3.17
C LEU A 280 4.64 -3.21 3.01
N PHE A 281 5.23 -4.12 2.25
CA PHE A 281 6.59 -4.03 1.75
C PHE A 281 6.56 -3.83 0.24
N SER A 282 7.48 -3.03 -0.29
CA SER A 282 7.60 -2.77 -1.73
C SER A 282 9.02 -2.39 -2.12
N THR A 283 9.26 -2.33 -3.43
CA THR A 283 10.42 -1.66 -4.02
C THR A 283 10.03 -0.27 -4.55
N ALA A 284 11.05 0.55 -4.86
CA ALA A 284 10.85 1.82 -5.57
C ALA A 284 10.24 1.61 -6.97
N ASP A 285 10.59 0.52 -7.66
CA ASP A 285 10.06 0.21 -8.99
C ASP A 285 8.57 -0.11 -8.96
N ASP A 286 8.14 -0.96 -8.03
CA ASP A 286 6.72 -1.30 -7.88
C ASP A 286 5.90 -0.07 -7.46
N LEU A 287 6.41 0.77 -6.56
CA LEU A 287 5.75 2.03 -6.21
C LEU A 287 5.67 2.99 -7.40
N ALA A 288 6.66 2.99 -8.30
CA ALA A 288 6.60 3.78 -9.53
C ALA A 288 5.49 3.28 -10.47
N LEU A 289 5.19 1.99 -10.50
CA LEU A 289 4.03 1.45 -11.24
C LEU A 289 2.72 1.98 -10.63
N PHE A 290 2.55 1.91 -9.31
CA PHE A 290 1.38 2.46 -8.64
C PHE A 290 1.24 3.98 -8.88
N ALA A 291 2.32 4.74 -8.75
CA ALA A 291 2.32 6.18 -9.00
C ALA A 291 1.94 6.52 -10.45
N ARG A 292 2.45 5.76 -11.43
CA ARG A 292 2.08 5.91 -12.85
C ARG A 292 0.61 5.60 -13.07
N MET A 293 0.06 4.53 -12.47
CA MET A 293 -1.37 4.24 -12.53
C MET A 293 -2.22 5.42 -12.03
N MET A 294 -1.82 6.06 -10.92
CA MET A 294 -2.50 7.25 -10.40
C MET A 294 -2.37 8.45 -11.35
N LEU A 295 -1.18 8.71 -11.89
CA LEU A 295 -0.95 9.79 -12.87
C LEU A 295 -1.73 9.59 -14.17
N HIS A 296 -1.97 8.34 -14.56
CA HIS A 296 -2.79 7.94 -15.70
C HIS A 296 -4.25 7.70 -15.35
N GLN A 297 -4.74 8.34 -14.28
CA GLN A 297 -6.15 8.36 -13.92
C GLN A 297 -6.77 6.96 -13.77
N GLY A 298 -6.01 6.05 -13.17
CA GLY A 298 -6.48 4.75 -12.73
C GLY A 298 -6.14 3.59 -13.67
N GLU A 299 -5.39 3.83 -14.74
CA GLU A 299 -4.99 2.81 -15.72
C GLU A 299 -3.47 2.79 -15.92
N LEU A 300 -2.89 1.61 -16.13
CA LEU A 300 -1.51 1.45 -16.56
C LEU A 300 -1.38 0.29 -17.53
N ASP A 301 -0.72 0.50 -18.68
CA ASP A 301 -0.42 -0.54 -19.67
C ASP A 301 -1.65 -1.41 -20.06
N GLY A 302 -2.80 -0.76 -20.22
CA GLY A 302 -4.09 -1.41 -20.57
C GLY A 302 -4.84 -2.05 -19.40
N GLN A 303 -4.31 -1.97 -18.17
CA GLN A 303 -4.94 -2.49 -16.96
C GLN A 303 -5.54 -1.36 -16.13
N ARG A 304 -6.87 -1.37 -16.00
CA ARG A 304 -7.62 -0.39 -15.22
C ARG A 304 -7.88 -0.89 -13.81
N ILE A 305 -7.37 -0.16 -12.82
CA ILE A 305 -7.58 -0.41 -11.39
C ILE A 305 -8.70 0.45 -10.84
N LEU A 306 -8.76 1.71 -11.27
CA LEU A 306 -9.77 2.69 -10.88
C LEU A 306 -10.27 3.44 -12.12
N SER A 307 -11.50 3.94 -12.07
CA SER A 307 -11.96 4.92 -13.04
C SER A 307 -11.26 6.28 -12.83
N PRO A 308 -11.21 7.13 -13.88
CA PRO A 308 -10.69 8.49 -13.75
C PRO A 308 -11.44 9.33 -12.71
N LEU A 309 -12.75 9.06 -12.53
CA LEU A 309 -13.57 9.74 -11.53
C LEU A 309 -13.19 9.34 -10.11
N SER A 310 -12.88 8.06 -9.86
CA SER A 310 -12.40 7.63 -8.54
C SER A 310 -11.02 8.18 -8.22
N VAL A 311 -10.09 8.20 -9.18
CA VAL A 311 -8.77 8.83 -8.95
C VAL A 311 -8.92 10.32 -8.65
N ARG A 312 -9.78 11.03 -9.38
CA ARG A 312 -10.11 12.43 -9.08
C ARG A 312 -10.70 12.56 -7.67
N ARG A 313 -11.65 11.71 -7.31
CA ARG A 313 -12.27 11.69 -5.97
C ARG A 313 -11.27 11.41 -4.85
N MET A 314 -10.25 10.59 -5.10
CA MET A 314 -9.18 10.32 -4.13
C MET A 314 -8.20 11.47 -3.97
N THR A 315 -8.16 12.41 -4.91
CA THR A 315 -7.14 13.48 -5.00
C THR A 315 -7.72 14.89 -4.87
N GLU A 316 -9.03 15.00 -4.61
CA GLU A 316 -9.68 16.25 -4.21
C GLU A 316 -9.69 16.43 -2.68
N ILE A 317 -9.87 17.67 -2.23
CA ILE A 317 -10.16 17.96 -0.83
C ILE A 317 -11.60 17.55 -0.55
N TYR A 318 -11.81 16.67 0.43
CA TYR A 318 -13.12 16.09 0.76
C TYR A 318 -13.53 16.45 2.19
N PRO A 319 -14.78 16.88 2.48
CA PRO A 319 -15.84 17.32 1.56
C PRO A 319 -15.52 18.72 1.03
N GLU A 320 -16.05 19.08 -0.16
CA GLU A 320 -15.89 20.41 -0.77
C GLU A 320 -16.05 21.53 0.29
N VAL A 321 -14.93 22.06 0.77
CA VAL A 321 -14.96 23.27 1.58
C VAL A 321 -15.15 24.39 0.57
N LEU A 322 -16.40 24.81 0.38
CA LEU A 322 -16.70 26.08 -0.23
C LEU A 322 -16.11 27.15 0.70
N PHE A 323 -14.89 27.60 0.40
CA PHE A 323 -14.38 28.88 0.88
C PHE A 323 -15.03 30.01 0.07
#